data_AF-A0A852ZKG4-F1
#
_entry.id   AF-A0A852ZKG4-F1
#
_cell.length_a   1.000
_cell.length_b   1.000
_cell.length_c   1.000
_cell.angle_alpha   90.00
_cell.angle_beta   90.00
_cell.angle_gamma   90.00
#
_symmetry.space_group_name_H-M   'P 1'
#
loop_
_entity.id
_entity.type
_entity.pdbx_description
1 polymer ?
#
loop_
_entity_poly.entity_id
_entity_poly.type
_entity_poly.pdbx_seq_one_letter_code
_entity_poly.pdbx_strand_id
1 'polypeptide(L)'
;MNEILYDAVRHNAWATRQLIAFCQDQDLTEDQLVNATGVGTFGGILATLHHIVTCDGSYVRRLAQRELAWADSDTDGVDLSTLASWAADAEQVWEGVLAEPIDVERVVVIDDGLRECRAGILLAQALNHANHHREQVCAILTGLGIQPPDIPDEQLDAPIELSVEGIDDEPTPRSLLSRLIGQLDMWTASFEGCEYDLATEREEPVERMRDRLARVGPAFLTHVREMSEQGRLDEAVVCPGEHTEI
;
A
#
# COMPACT_ATOMS: atom_id res chain seq x y z
N MET A 1 -11.34 -14.83 -15.81
CA MET A 1 -10.31 -13.80 -15.75
C MET A 1 -10.19 -13.39 -14.28
N ASN A 2 -8.97 -13.31 -13.73
CA ASN A 2 -8.75 -13.08 -12.30
C ASN A 2 -8.65 -11.58 -11.97
N GLU A 3 -9.57 -10.76 -12.52
CA GLU A 3 -9.44 -9.30 -12.56
C GLU A 3 -9.17 -8.67 -11.18
N ILE A 4 -9.88 -9.13 -10.13
CA ILE A 4 -9.70 -8.62 -8.75
C ILE A 4 -8.30 -8.90 -8.19
N LEU A 5 -7.64 -9.99 -8.62
CA LEU A 5 -6.31 -10.36 -8.13
C LEU A 5 -5.20 -9.68 -8.94
N TYR A 6 -5.52 -9.20 -10.14
CA TYR A 6 -4.56 -8.63 -11.07
C TYR A 6 -3.92 -7.37 -10.51
N ASP A 7 -4.73 -6.43 -10.05
CA ASP A 7 -4.25 -5.17 -9.50
C ASP A 7 -3.49 -5.37 -8.19
N ALA A 8 -3.96 -6.27 -7.33
CA ALA A 8 -3.29 -6.55 -6.06
C ALA A 8 -1.88 -7.14 -6.25
N VAL A 9 -1.72 -8.09 -7.17
CA VAL A 9 -0.41 -8.71 -7.46
C VAL A 9 0.50 -7.76 -8.22
N ARG A 10 -0.03 -7.02 -9.20
CA ARG A 10 0.74 -5.98 -9.92
C ARG A 10 1.22 -4.88 -8.99
N HIS A 11 0.36 -4.39 -8.11
CA HIS A 11 0.73 -3.43 -7.09
C HIS A 11 1.83 -4.00 -6.19
N ASN A 12 1.72 -5.27 -5.77
CA ASN A 12 2.75 -5.91 -4.96
C ASN A 12 4.11 -5.98 -5.67
N ALA A 13 4.13 -6.37 -6.95
CA ALA A 13 5.35 -6.41 -7.76
C ALA A 13 5.94 -5.00 -7.97
N TRP A 14 5.10 -4.05 -8.35
CA TRP A 14 5.47 -2.64 -8.50
C TRP A 14 6.08 -2.07 -7.22
N ALA A 15 5.42 -2.23 -6.06
CA ALA A 15 5.89 -1.68 -4.79
C ALA A 15 7.26 -2.25 -4.39
N THR A 16 7.48 -3.55 -4.60
CA THR A 16 8.80 -4.18 -4.36
C THR A 16 9.86 -3.60 -5.29
N ARG A 17 9.56 -3.46 -6.58
CA ARG A 17 10.51 -2.89 -7.55
C ARG A 17 10.82 -1.42 -7.27
N GLN A 18 9.81 -0.62 -6.94
CA GLN A 18 10.00 0.79 -6.59
C GLN A 18 10.90 0.94 -5.36
N LEU A 19 10.71 0.09 -4.34
CA LEU A 19 11.55 0.13 -3.16
C LEU A 19 13.01 -0.28 -3.45
N ILE A 20 13.22 -1.30 -4.29
CA ILE A 20 14.57 -1.69 -4.71
C ILE A 20 15.23 -0.56 -5.49
N ALA A 21 14.53 0.02 -6.48
CA ALA A 21 15.03 1.14 -7.27
C ALA A 21 15.35 2.35 -6.38
N PHE A 22 14.46 2.69 -5.45
CA PHE A 22 14.70 3.73 -4.47
C PHE A 22 15.99 3.48 -3.69
N CYS A 23 16.19 2.27 -3.13
CA CYS A 23 17.42 1.94 -2.42
C CYS A 23 18.68 2.03 -3.30
N GLN A 24 18.60 1.74 -4.60
CA GLN A 24 19.70 1.93 -5.55
C GLN A 24 20.08 3.40 -5.72
N ASP A 25 19.09 4.30 -5.63
CA ASP A 25 19.26 5.74 -5.82
C ASP A 25 19.75 6.48 -4.56
N GLN A 26 19.75 5.84 -3.39
CA GLN A 26 20.06 6.49 -2.10
C GLN A 26 21.56 6.52 -1.72
N ASP A 27 22.49 6.17 -2.62
CA ASP A 27 23.94 6.13 -2.37
C ASP A 27 24.31 5.44 -1.03
N LEU A 28 23.57 4.37 -0.67
CA LEU A 28 23.74 3.67 0.60
C LEU A 28 25.11 2.97 0.65
N THR A 29 25.82 3.15 1.76
CA THR A 29 27.05 2.39 2.00
C THR A 29 26.74 0.91 2.22
N GLU A 30 27.73 0.04 1.99
CA GLU A 30 27.61 -1.40 2.26
C GLU A 30 27.19 -1.67 3.71
N ASP A 31 27.74 -0.94 4.68
CA ASP A 31 27.38 -1.06 6.09
C ASP A 31 25.91 -0.69 6.35
N GLN A 32 25.39 0.37 5.71
CA GLN A 32 23.97 0.72 5.80
C GLN A 32 23.07 -0.34 5.15
N LEU A 33 23.48 -0.93 4.04
CA LEU A 33 22.71 -1.97 3.37
C LEU A 33 22.63 -3.28 4.17
N VAL A 34 23.74 -3.65 4.81
CA VAL A 34 23.89 -4.96 5.47
C VAL A 34 23.56 -4.89 6.96
N ASN A 35 24.02 -3.86 7.67
CA ASN A 35 24.02 -3.81 9.14
C ASN A 35 22.99 -2.84 9.73
N ALA A 36 22.45 -1.89 8.96
CA ALA A 36 21.39 -1.01 9.49
C ALA A 36 20.12 -1.81 9.75
N THR A 37 19.64 -1.79 11.00
CA THR A 37 18.49 -2.57 11.46
C THR A 37 17.58 -1.74 12.36
N GLY A 38 16.37 -2.23 12.61
CA GLY A 38 15.43 -1.67 13.57
C GLY A 38 14.95 -2.72 14.58
N VAL A 39 14.32 -2.28 15.67
CA VAL A 39 13.70 -3.22 16.61
C VAL A 39 12.57 -3.97 15.88
N GLY A 40 12.67 -5.30 15.84
CA GLY A 40 11.66 -6.15 15.21
C GLY A 40 11.77 -6.28 13.68
N THR A 41 12.85 -5.82 13.06
CA THR A 41 13.10 -6.03 11.63
C THR A 41 13.72 -7.41 11.37
N PHE A 42 13.47 -7.98 10.20
CA PHE A 42 14.01 -9.28 9.78
C PHE A 42 15.56 -9.30 9.74
N GLY A 43 16.15 -8.24 9.21
CA GLY A 43 17.59 -8.05 9.08
C GLY A 43 17.90 -6.68 8.50
N GLY A 44 19.08 -6.52 7.89
CA GLY A 44 19.42 -5.32 7.14
C GLY A 44 18.55 -5.11 5.89
N ILE A 45 18.71 -3.97 5.23
CA ILE A 45 17.95 -3.62 4.02
C ILE A 45 18.10 -4.72 2.95
N LEU A 46 19.35 -5.10 2.63
CA LEU A 46 19.64 -6.09 1.59
C LEU A 46 19.06 -7.46 1.93
N ALA A 47 19.23 -7.91 3.18
CA ALA A 47 18.71 -9.21 3.63
C ALA A 47 17.17 -9.25 3.59
N THR A 48 16.52 -8.15 3.98
CA THR A 48 15.06 -8.04 3.96
C THR A 48 14.52 -7.99 2.52
N LEU A 49 15.15 -7.22 1.62
CA LEU A 49 14.77 -7.19 0.19
C LEU A 49 15.01 -8.55 -0.49
N HIS A 50 16.13 -9.20 -0.22
CA HIS A 50 16.41 -10.55 -0.67
C HIS A 50 15.31 -11.53 -0.21
N HIS A 51 14.92 -11.46 1.06
CA HIS A 51 13.86 -12.29 1.61
C HIS A 51 12.50 -12.05 0.93
N ILE A 52 12.14 -10.79 0.67
CA ILE A 52 10.90 -10.45 -0.07
C ILE A 52 10.91 -11.12 -1.45
N VAL A 53 11.97 -10.92 -2.23
CA VAL A 53 12.05 -11.37 -3.63
C VAL A 53 12.09 -12.90 -3.72
N THR A 54 12.94 -13.55 -2.93
CA THR A 54 13.04 -15.03 -2.93
C THR A 54 11.74 -15.69 -2.45
N CYS A 55 11.07 -15.15 -1.43
CA CYS A 55 9.76 -15.65 -1.02
C CYS A 55 8.69 -15.45 -2.10
N ASP A 56 8.63 -14.29 -2.75
CA ASP A 56 7.66 -14.05 -3.83
C ASP A 56 7.87 -15.01 -5.01
N GLY A 57 9.13 -15.20 -5.43
CA GLY A 57 9.54 -16.23 -6.39
C GLY A 57 9.13 -17.62 -5.96
N SER A 58 9.33 -17.95 -4.69
CA SER A 58 8.96 -19.24 -4.09
C SER A 58 7.45 -19.48 -4.12
N TYR A 59 6.61 -18.47 -3.91
CA TYR A 59 5.16 -18.61 -4.03
C TYR A 59 4.75 -18.79 -5.50
N VAL A 60 5.20 -17.90 -6.40
CA VAL A 60 4.73 -17.90 -7.79
C VAL A 60 5.21 -19.13 -8.56
N ARG A 61 6.43 -19.61 -8.32
CA ARG A 61 6.98 -20.81 -8.99
C ARG A 61 6.12 -22.05 -8.75
N ARG A 62 5.55 -22.17 -7.54
CA ARG A 62 4.65 -23.26 -7.15
C ARG A 62 3.27 -23.13 -7.79
N LEU A 63 2.76 -21.91 -7.88
CA LEU A 63 1.50 -21.65 -8.56
C LEU A 63 1.61 -21.93 -10.06
N ALA A 64 2.69 -21.46 -10.68
CA ALA A 64 3.01 -21.64 -12.10
C ALA A 64 3.48 -23.06 -12.45
N GLN A 65 3.86 -23.88 -11.47
CA GLN A 65 4.54 -25.17 -11.68
C GLN A 65 5.77 -25.03 -12.59
N ARG A 66 6.53 -23.93 -12.39
CA ARG A 66 7.73 -23.57 -13.15
C ARG A 66 8.86 -23.41 -12.17
N GLU A 67 10.04 -23.92 -12.47
CA GLU A 67 11.21 -23.71 -11.62
C GLU A 67 11.75 -22.28 -11.71
N LEU A 68 12.09 -21.71 -10.56
CA LEU A 68 12.82 -20.46 -10.39
C LEU A 68 13.97 -20.76 -9.42
N ALA A 69 15.15 -21.08 -9.98
CA ALA A 69 16.30 -21.55 -9.19
C ALA A 69 16.81 -20.51 -8.20
N TRP A 70 16.72 -19.22 -8.56
CA TRP A 70 17.14 -18.11 -7.72
C TRP A 70 16.27 -17.95 -6.46
N ALA A 71 15.06 -18.53 -6.43
CA ALA A 71 14.18 -18.42 -5.27
C ALA A 71 14.69 -19.22 -4.04
N ASP A 72 15.68 -20.09 -4.24
CA ASP A 72 16.36 -20.82 -3.16
C ASP A 72 17.81 -20.34 -2.94
N SER A 73 18.22 -19.24 -3.59
CA SER A 73 19.54 -18.66 -3.40
C SER A 73 19.68 -18.06 -2.00
N ASP A 74 20.90 -18.11 -1.46
CA ASP A 74 21.28 -17.33 -0.29
C ASP A 74 21.62 -15.89 -0.69
N THR A 75 21.87 -15.04 0.31
CA THR A 75 22.19 -13.63 0.09
C THR A 75 23.64 -13.43 -0.38
N ASP A 76 24.46 -14.48 -0.48
CA ASP A 76 25.89 -14.36 -0.74
C ASP A 76 26.16 -13.89 -2.17
N GLY A 77 26.81 -12.73 -2.31
CA GLY A 77 27.12 -12.14 -3.61
C GLY A 77 25.91 -11.56 -4.34
N VAL A 78 24.75 -11.46 -3.68
CA VAL A 78 23.54 -10.84 -4.24
C VAL A 78 23.52 -9.35 -3.93
N ASP A 79 23.38 -8.52 -4.97
CA ASP A 79 23.26 -7.07 -4.87
C ASP A 79 21.85 -6.59 -5.25
N LEU A 80 21.58 -5.29 -5.07
CA LEU A 80 20.28 -4.70 -5.41
C LEU A 80 19.94 -4.85 -6.91
N SER A 81 20.95 -4.87 -7.79
CA SER A 81 20.73 -5.04 -9.24
C SER A 81 20.24 -6.45 -9.58
N THR A 82 20.81 -7.46 -8.93
CA THR A 82 20.38 -8.85 -9.01
C THR A 82 18.97 -9.02 -8.48
N LEU A 83 18.65 -8.42 -7.32
CA LEU A 83 17.30 -8.45 -6.75
C LEU A 83 16.26 -7.79 -7.67
N ALA A 84 16.60 -6.66 -8.31
CA ALA A 84 15.72 -6.02 -9.28
C ALA A 84 15.42 -6.94 -10.48
N SER A 85 16.43 -7.66 -10.97
CA SER A 85 16.26 -8.63 -12.06
C SER A 85 15.36 -9.81 -11.65
N TRP A 86 15.53 -10.34 -10.44
CA TRP A 86 14.69 -11.44 -9.93
C TRP A 86 13.25 -11.00 -9.67
N ALA A 87 13.05 -9.79 -9.15
CA ALA A 87 11.71 -9.21 -8.96
C ALA A 87 10.97 -9.06 -10.30
N ALA A 88 11.66 -8.62 -11.36
CA ALA A 88 11.07 -8.52 -12.70
C ALA A 88 10.76 -9.90 -13.32
N ASP A 89 11.58 -10.93 -13.07
CA ASP A 89 11.27 -12.31 -13.51
C ASP A 89 10.04 -12.86 -12.78
N ALA A 90 9.95 -12.69 -11.45
CA ALA A 90 8.76 -13.08 -10.67
C ALA A 90 7.48 -12.39 -11.16
N GLU A 91 7.54 -11.09 -11.44
CA GLU A 91 6.42 -10.32 -12.01
C GLU A 91 5.92 -10.95 -13.33
N GLN A 92 6.83 -11.31 -14.24
CA GLN A 92 6.44 -11.96 -15.50
C GLN A 92 5.79 -13.34 -15.28
N VAL A 93 6.24 -14.10 -14.28
CA VAL A 93 5.61 -15.38 -13.94
C VAL A 93 4.22 -15.15 -13.33
N TRP A 94 4.06 -14.12 -12.49
CA TRP A 94 2.77 -13.74 -11.93
C TRP A 94 1.77 -13.35 -13.01
N GLU A 95 2.19 -12.53 -13.99
CA GLU A 95 1.37 -12.18 -15.16
C GLU A 95 0.88 -13.43 -15.90
N GLY A 96 1.76 -14.40 -16.12
CA GLY A 96 1.41 -15.68 -16.74
C GLY A 96 0.41 -16.51 -15.92
N VAL A 97 0.58 -16.56 -14.60
CA VAL A 97 -0.36 -17.26 -13.70
C VAL A 97 -1.74 -16.60 -13.72
N LEU A 98 -1.79 -15.27 -13.74
CA LEU A 98 -3.05 -14.53 -13.63
C LEU A 98 -3.80 -14.40 -14.95
N ALA A 99 -3.12 -14.56 -16.09
CA ALA A 99 -3.73 -14.59 -17.42
C ALA A 99 -4.68 -15.78 -17.61
N GLU A 100 -4.49 -16.87 -16.85
CA GLU A 100 -5.32 -18.07 -16.89
C GLU A 100 -6.23 -18.18 -15.65
N PRO A 101 -7.40 -18.83 -15.72
CA PRO A 101 -8.23 -19.06 -14.54
C PRO A 101 -7.47 -19.80 -13.44
N ILE A 102 -7.42 -19.23 -12.24
CA ILE A 102 -6.76 -19.87 -11.09
C ILE A 102 -7.76 -20.65 -10.24
N ASP A 103 -7.49 -21.94 -10.02
CA ASP A 103 -8.21 -22.72 -9.01
C ASP A 103 -7.55 -22.47 -7.64
N VAL A 104 -8.18 -21.59 -6.84
CA VAL A 104 -7.69 -21.22 -5.50
C VAL A 104 -7.79 -22.37 -4.49
N GLU A 105 -8.62 -23.37 -4.75
CA GLU A 105 -8.80 -24.55 -3.89
C GLU A 105 -7.82 -25.68 -4.24
N ARG A 106 -7.13 -25.57 -5.38
CA ARG A 106 -6.06 -26.50 -5.76
C ARG A 106 -5.06 -26.66 -4.63
N VAL A 107 -4.81 -27.92 -4.26
CA VAL A 107 -3.79 -28.28 -3.28
C VAL A 107 -2.41 -28.20 -3.92
N VAL A 108 -1.52 -27.45 -3.27
CA VAL A 108 -0.11 -27.29 -3.60
C VAL A 108 0.70 -27.95 -2.49
N VAL A 109 1.61 -28.84 -2.88
CA VAL A 109 2.51 -29.51 -1.96
C VAL A 109 3.74 -28.62 -1.71
N ILE A 110 4.06 -28.40 -0.44
CA ILE A 110 5.13 -27.53 0.03
C ILE A 110 6.06 -28.27 1.01
N ASP A 111 7.21 -27.66 1.32
CA ASP A 111 8.25 -28.21 2.21
C ASP A 111 8.68 -29.63 1.83
N ASP A 112 9.16 -29.80 0.60
CA ASP A 112 9.68 -31.07 0.08
C ASP A 112 8.73 -32.26 0.25
N GLY A 113 7.41 -32.01 0.16
CA GLY A 113 6.41 -33.06 0.28
C GLY A 113 5.80 -33.23 1.66
N LEU A 114 6.22 -32.43 2.64
CA LEU A 114 5.81 -32.60 4.04
C LEU A 114 4.49 -31.92 4.39
N ARG A 115 4.04 -30.94 3.59
CA ARG A 115 2.83 -30.16 3.88
C ARG A 115 2.02 -29.87 2.62
N GLU A 116 0.72 -29.65 2.82
CA GLU A 116 -0.23 -29.26 1.79
C GLU A 116 -0.79 -27.86 2.12
N CYS A 117 -0.96 -27.04 1.09
CA CYS A 117 -1.50 -25.70 1.19
C CYS A 117 -2.40 -25.40 0.00
N ARG A 118 -3.47 -24.62 0.18
CA ARG A 118 -4.32 -24.19 -0.94
C ARG A 118 -3.65 -23.07 -1.72
N ALA A 119 -3.81 -23.07 -3.05
CA ALA A 119 -3.25 -22.04 -3.92
C ALA A 119 -3.66 -20.61 -3.50
N GLY A 120 -4.92 -20.42 -3.05
CA GLY A 120 -5.39 -19.13 -2.55
C GLY A 120 -4.65 -18.63 -1.30
N ILE A 121 -4.17 -19.55 -0.45
CA ILE A 121 -3.38 -19.20 0.74
C ILE A 121 -2.00 -18.70 0.33
N LEU A 122 -1.36 -19.35 -0.65
CA LEU A 122 -0.06 -18.89 -1.17
C LEU A 122 -0.17 -17.49 -1.78
N LEU A 123 -1.26 -17.20 -2.50
CA LEU A 123 -1.50 -15.89 -3.07
C LEU A 123 -1.70 -14.81 -2.00
N ALA A 124 -2.56 -15.06 -1.01
CA ALA A 124 -2.76 -14.14 0.10
C ALA A 124 -1.46 -13.92 0.90
N GLN A 125 -0.68 -14.99 1.11
CA GLN A 125 0.59 -14.93 1.81
C GLN A 125 1.62 -14.12 1.03
N ALA A 126 1.72 -14.26 -0.29
CA ALA A 126 2.65 -13.49 -1.11
C ALA A 126 2.43 -11.97 -0.94
N LEU A 127 1.16 -11.53 -1.02
CA LEU A 127 0.77 -10.12 -0.85
C LEU A 127 1.08 -9.61 0.57
N ASN A 128 0.60 -10.33 1.59
CA ASN A 128 0.74 -9.89 2.98
C ASN A 128 2.21 -9.93 3.46
N HIS A 129 2.95 -10.96 3.10
CA HIS A 129 4.35 -11.16 3.48
C HIS A 129 5.25 -10.05 2.92
N ALA A 130 5.14 -9.79 1.61
CA ALA A 130 5.93 -8.75 0.98
C ALA A 130 5.58 -7.37 1.56
N ASN A 131 4.29 -7.08 1.79
CA ASN A 131 3.88 -5.83 2.42
C ASN A 131 4.49 -5.63 3.81
N HIS A 132 4.40 -6.66 4.67
CA HIS A 132 4.96 -6.61 6.01
C HIS A 132 6.47 -6.31 6.02
N HIS A 133 7.25 -6.94 5.13
CA HIS A 133 8.69 -6.75 5.10
C HIS A 133 9.12 -5.46 4.39
N ARG A 134 8.35 -4.94 3.42
CA ARG A 134 8.61 -3.61 2.85
C ARG A 134 8.53 -2.52 3.92
N GLU A 135 7.56 -2.60 4.83
CA GLU A 135 7.45 -1.66 5.95
C GLU A 135 8.66 -1.73 6.89
N GLN A 136 9.30 -2.90 7.05
CA GLN A 136 10.53 -3.01 7.83
C GLN A 136 11.70 -2.26 7.15
N VAL A 137 11.81 -2.33 5.82
CA VAL A 137 12.81 -1.57 5.06
C VAL A 137 12.53 -0.07 5.16
N CYS A 138 11.27 0.36 5.00
CA CYS A 138 10.86 1.76 5.17
C CYS A 138 11.20 2.29 6.57
N ALA A 139 11.01 1.48 7.62
CA ALA A 139 11.39 1.82 8.99
C ALA A 139 12.91 1.98 9.16
N ILE A 140 13.72 1.10 8.56
CA ILE A 140 15.18 1.21 8.58
C ILE A 140 15.63 2.48 7.85
N LEU A 141 15.10 2.75 6.65
CA LEU A 141 15.40 3.97 5.88
C LEU A 141 15.07 5.23 6.69
N THR A 142 13.89 5.26 7.32
CA THR A 142 13.48 6.36 8.19
C THR A 142 14.45 6.55 9.36
N GLY A 143 14.92 5.45 9.97
CA GLY A 143 15.92 5.46 11.04
C GLY A 143 17.28 6.00 10.59
N LEU A 144 17.62 5.88 9.30
CA LEU A 144 18.78 6.49 8.67
C LEU A 144 18.55 7.96 8.26
N GLY A 145 17.36 8.52 8.50
CA GLY A 145 16.99 9.87 8.09
C GLY A 145 16.56 9.99 6.61
N ILE A 146 16.35 8.87 5.93
CA ILE A 146 15.92 8.80 4.54
C ILE A 146 14.41 8.61 4.51
N GLN A 147 13.68 9.51 3.86
CA GLN A 147 12.24 9.34 3.66
C GLN A 147 12.00 8.24 2.61
N PRO A 148 11.27 7.16 2.94
CA PRO A 148 10.94 6.11 1.98
C PRO A 148 10.15 6.64 0.78
N PRO A 149 10.09 5.89 -0.34
CA PRO A 149 9.34 6.31 -1.51
C PRO A 149 7.85 6.40 -1.19
N ASP A 150 7.26 7.58 -1.41
CA ASP A 150 5.82 7.81 -1.36
C ASP A 150 5.17 7.50 -2.73
N ILE A 151 3.85 7.40 -2.76
CA ILE A 151 3.10 7.27 -4.02
C ILE A 151 3.37 8.53 -4.86
N PRO A 152 3.85 8.40 -6.12
CA PRO A 152 4.16 9.56 -6.95
C PRO A 152 2.89 10.34 -7.30
N ASP A 153 3.03 11.65 -7.50
CA ASP A 153 1.92 12.52 -7.83
C ASP A 153 1.13 12.02 -9.06
N GLU A 154 1.82 11.56 -10.10
CA GLU A 154 1.18 10.98 -11.30
C GLU A 154 0.18 9.86 -10.97
N GLN A 155 0.48 9.03 -9.97
CA GLN A 155 -0.40 7.93 -9.57
C GLN A 155 -1.50 8.40 -8.60
N LEU A 156 -1.21 9.40 -7.76
CA LEU A 156 -2.24 10.05 -6.93
C LEU A 156 -3.26 10.83 -7.77
N ASP A 157 -2.83 11.30 -8.94
CA ASP A 157 -3.62 12.08 -9.89
C ASP A 157 -4.21 11.22 -11.02
N ALA A 158 -3.93 9.92 -11.03
CA ALA A 158 -4.52 8.99 -11.98
C ALA A 158 -6.04 8.82 -11.72
N PRO A 159 -6.89 8.88 -12.76
CA PRO A 159 -8.33 8.64 -12.61
C PRO A 159 -8.63 7.23 -12.10
N ILE A 160 -9.59 7.12 -11.19
CA ILE A 160 -10.09 5.83 -10.70
C ILE A 160 -11.10 5.29 -11.73
N GLU A 161 -10.69 4.26 -12.47
CA GLU A 161 -11.49 3.68 -13.57
C GLU A 161 -12.73 2.91 -13.07
N LEU A 162 -12.69 2.37 -11.85
CA LEU A 162 -13.82 1.74 -11.16
C LEU A 162 -14.61 2.80 -10.37
N SER A 163 -15.25 3.72 -11.09
CA SER A 163 -16.06 4.77 -10.46
C SER A 163 -17.40 4.22 -9.96
N VAL A 164 -17.76 4.58 -8.72
CA VAL A 164 -19.14 4.46 -8.24
C VAL A 164 -19.89 5.67 -8.81
N GLU A 165 -20.81 5.46 -9.76
CA GLU A 165 -21.54 6.53 -10.43
C GLU A 165 -22.14 7.55 -9.43
N GLY A 166 -21.89 8.85 -9.66
CA GLY A 166 -22.69 9.94 -9.11
C GLY A 166 -22.11 10.77 -7.95
N ILE A 167 -20.84 10.59 -7.57
CA ILE A 167 -20.24 11.35 -6.45
C ILE A 167 -19.17 12.37 -6.90
N ASP A 168 -18.31 12.00 -7.87
CA ASP A 168 -17.29 12.87 -8.48
C ASP A 168 -17.18 12.56 -9.98
N ASP A 169 -16.99 13.58 -10.82
CA ASP A 169 -16.94 13.43 -12.28
C ASP A 169 -15.69 12.66 -12.74
N GLU A 170 -14.55 12.91 -12.09
CA GLU A 170 -13.24 12.31 -12.39
C GLU A 170 -12.44 12.08 -11.09
N PRO A 171 -12.84 11.13 -10.22
CA PRO A 171 -12.18 10.93 -8.94
C PRO A 171 -10.75 10.41 -9.13
N THR A 172 -9.82 10.97 -8.36
CA THR A 172 -8.45 10.48 -8.21
C THR A 172 -8.20 10.09 -6.76
N PRO A 173 -7.19 9.26 -6.46
CA PRO A 173 -6.80 9.01 -5.08
C PRO A 173 -6.53 10.31 -4.29
N ARG A 174 -5.89 11.32 -4.92
CA ARG A 174 -5.66 12.64 -4.31
C ARG A 174 -6.97 13.34 -3.98
N SER A 175 -7.90 13.42 -4.94
CA SER A 175 -9.15 14.14 -4.74
C SER A 175 -9.99 13.49 -3.63
N LEU A 176 -10.06 12.15 -3.60
CA LEU A 176 -10.79 11.42 -2.57
C LEU A 176 -10.19 11.57 -1.18
N LEU A 177 -8.85 11.49 -1.05
CA LEU A 177 -8.16 11.71 0.23
C LEU A 177 -8.39 13.13 0.76
N SER A 178 -8.26 14.14 -0.11
CA SER A 178 -8.53 15.52 0.28
C SER A 178 -10.00 15.70 0.67
N ARG A 179 -10.93 15.09 -0.08
CA ARG A 179 -12.37 15.16 0.19
C ARG A 179 -12.74 14.53 1.53
N LEU A 180 -12.15 13.40 1.92
CA LEU A 180 -12.37 12.78 3.23
C LEU A 180 -11.97 13.72 4.38
N ILE A 181 -10.85 14.42 4.23
CA ILE A 181 -10.42 15.43 5.22
C ILE A 181 -11.34 16.64 5.17
N GLY A 182 -11.75 17.05 3.97
CA GLY A 182 -12.66 18.18 3.75
C GLY A 182 -14.04 17.98 4.36
N GLN A 183 -14.55 16.75 4.41
CA GLN A 183 -15.78 16.43 5.16
C GLN A 183 -15.65 16.78 6.64
N LEU A 184 -14.54 16.39 7.29
CA LEU A 184 -14.31 16.72 8.71
C LEU A 184 -14.21 18.24 8.93
N ASP A 185 -13.57 18.94 8.00
CA ASP A 185 -13.33 20.38 8.07
C ASP A 185 -14.61 21.18 7.83
N MET A 186 -15.40 20.76 6.84
CA MET A 186 -16.72 21.32 6.53
C MET A 186 -17.68 21.19 7.72
N TRP A 187 -17.71 20.03 8.40
CA TRP A 187 -18.51 19.87 9.62
C TRP A 187 -18.01 20.74 10.77
N THR A 188 -16.69 20.82 10.95
CA THR A 188 -16.08 21.70 11.97
C THR A 188 -16.44 23.17 11.71
N ALA A 189 -16.30 23.64 10.47
CA ALA A 189 -16.70 24.98 10.06
C ALA A 189 -18.20 25.22 10.29
N SER A 190 -19.06 24.24 9.99
CA SER A 190 -20.49 24.32 10.27
C SER A 190 -20.80 24.44 11.76
N PHE A 191 -20.11 23.68 12.63
CA PHE A 191 -20.29 23.78 14.08
C PHE A 191 -19.84 25.14 14.63
N GLU A 192 -18.83 25.74 13.99
CA GLU A 192 -18.24 27.02 14.38
C GLU A 192 -18.92 28.24 13.72
N GLY A 193 -19.83 28.02 12.77
CA GLY A 193 -20.49 29.08 12.01
C GLY A 193 -19.56 29.78 11.01
N CYS A 194 -18.51 29.08 10.56
CA CYS A 194 -17.54 29.55 9.58
C CYS A 194 -17.88 29.04 8.17
N GLU A 195 -17.49 29.79 7.14
CA GLU A 195 -17.56 29.31 5.75
C GLU A 195 -16.44 28.30 5.45
N TYR A 196 -16.74 27.28 4.66
CA TYR A 196 -15.77 26.30 4.17
C TYR A 196 -15.43 26.56 2.69
N ASP A 197 -14.14 26.70 2.37
CA ASP A 197 -13.67 26.91 1.00
C ASP A 197 -13.27 25.59 0.33
N LEU A 198 -14.15 25.09 -0.54
CA LEU A 198 -13.93 23.90 -1.37
C LEU A 198 -12.69 24.01 -2.28
N ALA A 199 -12.21 25.23 -2.58
CA ALA A 199 -10.99 25.39 -3.37
C ALA A 199 -9.75 24.81 -2.67
N THR A 200 -9.78 24.65 -1.34
CA THR A 200 -8.70 24.06 -0.55
C THR A 200 -8.47 22.58 -0.88
N GLU A 201 -9.46 21.88 -1.43
CA GLU A 201 -9.35 20.46 -1.78
C GLU A 201 -8.68 20.22 -3.14
N ARG A 202 -8.58 21.24 -4.00
CA ARG A 202 -8.07 21.09 -5.37
C ARG A 202 -6.55 20.98 -5.40
N GLU A 203 -6.05 19.91 -6.02
CA GLU A 203 -4.63 19.65 -6.26
C GLU A 203 -3.76 19.78 -4.98
N GLU A 204 -4.33 19.41 -3.83
CA GLU A 204 -3.65 19.56 -2.56
C GLU A 204 -2.50 18.53 -2.43
N PRO A 205 -1.27 18.96 -2.08
CA PRO A 205 -0.18 18.04 -1.78
C PRO A 205 -0.47 17.19 -0.54
N VAL A 206 0.04 15.96 -0.50
CA VAL A 206 -0.19 15.00 0.61
C VAL A 206 0.30 15.56 1.94
N GLU A 207 1.39 16.34 1.96
CA GLU A 207 1.90 16.99 3.16
C GLU A 207 0.89 18.00 3.72
N ARG A 208 0.27 18.79 2.85
CA ARG A 208 -0.77 19.75 3.24
C ARG A 208 -2.04 19.06 3.73
N MET A 209 -2.43 17.96 3.09
CA MET A 209 -3.51 17.10 3.59
C MET A 209 -3.21 16.60 5.01
N ARG A 210 -2.00 16.11 5.25
CA ARG A 210 -1.56 15.62 6.57
C ARG A 210 -1.63 16.71 7.63
N ASP A 211 -1.13 17.91 7.33
CA ASP A 211 -1.20 19.07 8.21
C ASP A 211 -2.64 19.49 8.49
N ARG A 212 -3.51 19.49 7.46
CA ARG A 212 -4.93 19.80 7.61
C ARG A 212 -5.63 18.77 8.48
N LEU A 213 -5.42 17.47 8.25
CA LEU A 213 -5.99 16.40 9.06
C LEU A 213 -5.53 16.47 10.52
N ALA A 214 -4.25 16.76 10.77
CA ALA A 214 -3.71 16.91 12.12
C ALA A 214 -4.36 18.06 12.91
N ARG A 215 -4.80 19.12 12.21
CA ARG A 215 -5.56 20.24 12.80
C ARG A 215 -7.04 19.93 12.96
N VAL A 216 -7.68 19.44 11.90
CA VAL A 216 -9.14 19.29 11.81
C VAL A 216 -9.62 18.05 12.58
N GLY A 217 -8.88 16.94 12.54
CA GLY A 217 -9.28 15.70 13.20
C GLY A 217 -9.58 15.85 14.70
N PRO A 218 -8.68 16.45 15.49
CA PRO A 218 -8.95 16.72 16.91
C PRO A 218 -10.10 17.70 17.17
N ALA A 219 -10.26 18.72 16.32
CA ALA A 219 -11.34 19.70 16.45
C ALA A 219 -12.71 19.04 16.22
N PHE A 220 -12.85 18.30 15.11
CA PHE A 220 -14.05 17.52 14.79
C PHE A 220 -14.40 16.54 15.92
N LEU A 221 -13.42 15.78 16.43
CA LEU A 221 -13.65 14.85 17.54
C LEU A 221 -14.09 15.54 18.84
N THR A 222 -13.62 16.77 19.08
CA THR A 222 -14.04 17.56 20.24
C THR A 222 -15.51 17.93 20.13
N HIS A 223 -15.93 18.49 18.99
CA HIS A 223 -17.33 18.82 18.71
C HIS A 223 -18.25 17.60 18.83
N VAL A 224 -17.89 16.46 18.22
CA VAL A 224 -18.67 15.22 18.30
C VAL A 224 -18.84 14.73 19.74
N ARG A 225 -17.77 14.80 20.56
CA ARG A 225 -17.83 14.40 21.97
C ARG A 225 -18.76 15.32 22.76
N GLU A 226 -18.63 16.64 22.60
CA GLU A 226 -19.48 17.61 23.30
C GLU A 226 -20.96 17.42 22.95
N MET A 227 -21.29 17.24 21.67
CA MET A 227 -22.66 16.97 21.23
C MET A 227 -23.18 15.64 21.78
N SER A 228 -22.34 14.60 21.82
CA SER A 228 -22.70 13.31 22.41
C SER A 228 -22.98 13.42 23.90
N GLU A 229 -22.16 14.14 24.65
CA GLU A 229 -22.33 14.35 26.10
C GLU A 229 -23.60 15.17 26.41
N GLN A 230 -23.95 16.10 25.52
CA GLN A 230 -25.16 16.91 25.63
C GLN A 230 -26.43 16.21 25.10
N GLY A 231 -26.29 15.02 24.50
CA GLY A 231 -27.40 14.30 23.90
C GLY A 231 -28.00 14.97 22.67
N ARG A 232 -27.18 15.70 21.89
CA ARG A 232 -27.58 16.54 20.74
C ARG A 232 -27.10 16.00 19.39
N LEU A 233 -26.72 14.72 19.30
CA LEU A 233 -26.21 14.14 18.05
C LEU A 233 -27.23 14.18 16.90
N ASP A 234 -28.52 14.22 17.23
CA ASP A 234 -29.63 14.40 16.28
C ASP A 234 -29.61 15.77 15.59
N GLU A 235 -28.96 16.78 16.16
CA GLU A 235 -28.76 18.08 15.53
C GLU A 235 -27.67 18.07 14.43
N ALA A 236 -26.78 17.06 14.41
CA ALA A 236 -25.65 16.98 13.47
C ALA A 236 -25.94 16.18 12.19
N VAL A 237 -27.05 15.44 12.09
CA VAL A 237 -27.30 14.49 10.98
C VAL A 237 -28.00 15.14 9.77
N VAL A 238 -28.08 16.47 9.70
CA VAL A 238 -28.65 17.15 8.54
C VAL A 238 -27.54 17.43 7.53
N CYS A 239 -27.37 16.52 6.58
CA CYS A 239 -26.52 16.73 5.40
C CYS A 239 -26.91 18.06 4.72
N PRO A 240 -25.98 18.96 4.41
CA PRO A 240 -26.28 20.21 3.71
C PRO A 240 -26.57 19.89 2.23
N GLY A 241 -27.80 19.48 1.95
CA GLY A 241 -28.34 19.24 0.62
C GLY A 241 -29.83 19.48 0.65
N GLU A 242 -30.40 20.03 -0.43
CA GLU A 242 -31.80 20.46 -0.49
C GLU A 242 -32.82 19.32 -0.28
N HIS A 243 -32.38 18.06 -0.27
CA HIS A 243 -33.21 16.89 -0.02
C HIS A 243 -32.53 15.89 0.92
N THR A 244 -33.15 15.65 2.08
CA THR A 244 -32.86 14.49 2.94
C THR A 244 -33.70 13.32 2.40
N GLU A 245 -33.08 12.35 1.73
CA GLU A 245 -33.74 11.07 1.43
C GLU A 245 -33.56 10.11 2.62
N ILE A 246 -34.66 9.49 3.05
CA ILE A 246 -34.72 8.42 4.06
C ILE A 246 -34.71 7.08 3.33
#